data_AF-A0A6A2ZIT5-F1
#
_entry.id   AF-A0A6A2ZIT5-F1
#
_cell.length_a   1.000
_cell.length_b   1.000
_cell.length_c   1.000
_cell.angle_alpha   90.00
_cell.angle_beta   90.00
_cell.angle_gamma   90.00
#
_symmetry.space_group_name_H-M   'P 1'
#
loop_
_entity.id
_entity.type
_entity.pdbx_description
1 polymer ?
#
loop_
_entity_poly.entity_id
_entity_poly.type
_entity_poly.pdbx_seq_one_letter_code
_entity_poly.pdbx_strand_id
1 'polypeptide(L)'
;MAVLPKFYLKNLNLQAYEVWSKTSSRLVFTSIPRVMVEGFLKEYMKVNDVVGTELHTIGNRFTGLLSDLLVKHKALKGYFGDKQPDVGLGSSSHHDHQFISLCKEAYVVDGRNIQSSVMPRDKYPKPLIFHEGRLAFLPTPLETLCMFLWLPFVIVLVIFRILFGICLPYLLAILYGLLSGVQLRFQNCFPWPKPQHKNGVLYVCMHITLLDPFFLSTALCKPLTAVTYNLSKMFEIIAPFRTIGLTRDRKQDGETM
;
A
#
# COMPACT_ATOMS: atom_id res chain seq x y z
N MET A 1 -5.20 0.12 -6.17
CA MET A 1 -4.39 1.31 -6.58
C MET A 1 -3.55 1.86 -5.42
N ALA A 2 -3.27 1.10 -4.34
CA ALA A 2 -2.63 1.67 -3.15
C ALA A 2 -1.09 1.64 -3.17
N VAL A 3 -0.45 0.95 -4.11
CA VAL A 3 1.01 0.73 -4.13
C VAL A 3 1.79 1.96 -4.64
N LEU A 4 1.24 2.70 -5.60
CA LEU A 4 1.93 3.83 -6.23
C LEU A 4 2.23 4.98 -5.26
N PRO A 5 1.28 5.43 -4.39
CA PRO A 5 1.59 6.45 -3.39
C PRO A 5 2.73 6.04 -2.44
N LYS A 6 2.76 4.77 -2.00
CA LYS A 6 3.85 4.22 -1.19
C LYS A 6 5.18 4.32 -1.92
N PHE A 7 5.20 4.01 -3.22
CA PHE A 7 6.39 4.10 -4.05
C PHE A 7 6.88 5.54 -4.23
N TYR A 8 5.99 6.47 -4.58
CA TYR A 8 6.37 7.85 -4.81
C TYR A 8 6.85 8.55 -3.53
N LEU A 9 6.19 8.33 -2.38
CA LEU A 9 6.63 8.91 -1.10
C LEU A 9 8.00 8.39 -0.66
N LYS A 10 8.25 7.08 -0.85
CA LYS A 10 9.55 6.48 -0.51
C LYS A 10 10.72 7.04 -1.32
N ASN A 11 10.45 7.60 -2.50
CA ASN A 11 11.47 8.16 -3.39
C ASN A 11 11.35 9.68 -3.50
N LEU A 12 10.56 10.32 -2.62
CA LEU A 12 10.38 11.76 -2.65
C LEU A 12 11.66 12.44 -2.16
N ASN A 13 12.19 13.36 -2.95
CA ASN A 13 13.37 14.13 -2.58
C ASN A 13 12.97 15.26 -1.62
N LEU A 14 13.64 15.32 -0.47
CA LEU A 14 13.36 16.27 0.60
C LEU A 14 13.62 17.73 0.17
N GLN A 15 14.74 17.99 -0.52
CA GLN A 15 15.08 19.33 -0.99
C GLN A 15 14.07 19.82 -2.03
N ALA A 16 13.66 18.92 -2.93
CA ALA A 16 12.61 19.21 -3.90
C ALA A 16 11.28 19.53 -3.21
N TYR A 17 10.93 18.76 -2.17
CA TYR A 17 9.71 18.96 -1.41
C TYR A 17 9.72 20.27 -0.59
N GLU A 18 10.87 20.71 -0.09
CA GLU A 18 10.98 21.98 0.63
C GLU A 18 10.67 23.18 -0.27
N VAL A 19 11.24 23.21 -1.48
CA VAL A 19 10.91 24.23 -2.49
C VAL A 19 9.44 24.12 -2.88
N TRP A 20 8.96 22.90 -3.14
CA TRP A 20 7.56 22.61 -3.47
C TRP A 20 6.56 23.11 -2.42
N SER A 21 6.88 22.93 -1.13
CA SER A 21 5.99 23.29 -0.03
C SER A 21 5.77 24.79 0.12
N LYS A 22 6.73 25.60 -0.33
CA LYS A 22 6.71 27.07 -0.25
C LYS A 22 5.92 27.74 -1.38
N THR A 23 5.53 27.01 -2.42
CA THR A 23 4.76 27.55 -3.55
C THR A 23 3.25 27.45 -3.31
N SER A 24 2.49 28.42 -3.82
CA SER A 24 1.03 28.51 -3.68
C SER A 24 0.26 27.83 -4.81
N SER A 25 0.73 28.00 -6.06
CA SER A 25 0.17 27.37 -7.26
C SER A 25 1.17 26.39 -7.85
N ARG A 26 0.73 25.15 -8.07
CA ARG A 26 1.58 23.99 -8.38
C ARG A 26 1.05 23.25 -9.58
N LEU A 27 1.88 23.15 -10.61
CA LEU A 27 1.59 22.46 -11.86
C LEU A 27 2.70 21.45 -12.13
N VAL A 28 2.34 20.24 -12.58
CA VAL A 28 3.32 19.19 -12.87
C VAL A 28 3.27 18.80 -14.34
N PHE A 29 4.43 18.79 -14.99
CA PHE A 29 4.62 18.25 -16.34
C PHE A 29 5.43 16.96 -16.26
N THR A 30 4.86 15.84 -16.72
CA THR A 30 5.48 14.53 -16.58
C THR A 30 5.38 13.71 -17.87
N SER A 31 6.47 13.00 -18.20
CA SER A 31 6.47 12.01 -19.29
C SER A 31 5.85 10.68 -18.87
N ILE A 32 5.61 10.47 -17.57
CA ILE A 32 4.91 9.30 -17.04
C ILE A 32 3.41 9.44 -17.37
N PRO A 33 2.70 8.33 -17.65
CA PRO A 33 1.26 8.37 -17.85
C PRO A 33 0.51 9.10 -16.73
N ARG A 34 -0.29 10.12 -17.09
CA ARG A 34 -1.01 10.99 -16.16
C ARG A 34 -1.81 10.19 -15.12
N VAL A 35 -2.57 9.20 -15.59
CA VAL A 35 -3.42 8.33 -14.75
C VAL A 35 -2.65 7.61 -13.62
N MET A 36 -1.35 7.38 -13.78
CA MET A 36 -0.53 6.70 -12.77
C MET A 36 -0.06 7.63 -11.65
N VAL A 37 0.11 8.92 -11.95
CA VAL A 37 0.71 9.90 -11.02
C VAL A 37 -0.30 10.89 -10.44
N GLU A 38 -1.38 11.19 -11.18
CA GLU A 38 -2.31 12.27 -10.84
C GLU A 38 -2.95 12.08 -9.46
N GLY A 39 -3.38 10.86 -9.12
CA GLY A 39 -3.97 10.56 -7.82
C GLY A 39 -3.01 10.86 -6.67
N PHE A 40 -1.74 10.44 -6.79
CA PHE A 40 -0.71 10.75 -5.79
C PHE A 40 -0.45 12.26 -5.70
N LEU A 41 -0.29 12.92 -6.84
CA LEU A 41 0.04 14.35 -6.91
C LEU A 41 -1.06 15.23 -6.32
N LYS A 42 -2.34 14.92 -6.59
CA LYS A 42 -3.47 15.66 -6.02
C LYS A 42 -3.63 15.35 -4.53
N GLU A 43 -3.57 14.09 -4.13
CA GLU A 43 -3.88 13.68 -2.76
C GLU A 43 -2.75 13.98 -1.76
N TYR A 44 -1.49 13.76 -2.16
CA TYR A 44 -0.33 13.89 -1.27
C TYR A 44 0.44 15.19 -1.48
N MET A 45 0.55 15.68 -2.72
CA MET A 45 1.37 16.86 -3.06
C MET A 45 0.55 18.14 -3.23
N LYS A 46 -0.79 18.05 -3.18
CA LYS A 46 -1.74 19.16 -3.37
C LYS A 46 -1.46 19.95 -4.66
N VAL A 47 -1.27 19.24 -5.75
CA VAL A 47 -1.11 19.81 -7.10
C VAL A 47 -2.44 20.38 -7.61
N ASN A 48 -2.40 21.54 -8.26
CA ASN A 48 -3.57 22.15 -8.90
C ASN A 48 -3.95 21.40 -10.18
N ASP A 49 -2.97 21.14 -11.04
CA ASP A 49 -3.18 20.46 -12.31
C ASP A 49 -1.96 19.62 -12.75
N VAL A 50 -2.20 18.58 -13.53
CA VAL A 50 -1.18 17.63 -13.98
C VAL A 50 -1.30 17.46 -15.47
N VAL A 51 -0.23 17.83 -16.18
CA VAL A 51 -0.08 17.63 -17.62
C VAL A 51 0.87 16.45 -17.81
N GLY A 52 0.36 15.36 -18.36
CA GLY A 52 1.11 14.12 -18.49
C GLY A 52 0.93 13.47 -19.87
N THR A 53 1.77 12.48 -20.14
CA THR A 53 1.55 11.52 -21.24
C THR A 53 0.21 10.82 -21.05
N GLU A 54 -0.57 10.65 -22.12
CA GLU A 54 -1.85 9.95 -22.05
C GLU A 54 -1.74 8.51 -22.55
N LEU A 55 -2.47 7.59 -21.92
CA LEU A 55 -2.57 6.22 -22.38
C LEU A 55 -3.61 6.09 -23.47
N HIS A 56 -3.38 5.15 -24.38
CA HIS A 56 -4.34 4.79 -25.40
C HIS A 56 -5.52 4.04 -24.80
N THR A 57 -6.71 4.49 -25.19
CA THR A 57 -7.99 3.99 -24.69
C THR A 57 -8.83 3.48 -25.84
N ILE A 58 -9.36 2.27 -25.70
CA ILE A 58 -10.39 1.72 -26.59
C ILE A 58 -11.63 1.49 -25.73
N GLY A 59 -12.70 2.25 -25.99
CA GLY A 59 -13.87 2.31 -25.11
C GLY A 59 -13.46 2.75 -23.70
N ASN A 60 -13.88 1.97 -22.68
CA ASN A 60 -13.58 2.25 -21.27
C ASN A 60 -12.35 1.48 -20.73
N ARG A 61 -11.44 1.02 -21.60
CA ARG A 61 -10.26 0.23 -21.21
C ARG A 61 -8.98 0.87 -21.72
N PHE A 62 -7.97 0.91 -20.86
CA PHE A 62 -6.60 1.24 -21.24
C PHE A 62 -5.96 0.07 -21.96
N THR A 63 -5.33 0.32 -23.12
CA THR A 63 -4.63 -0.74 -23.89
C THR A 63 -3.21 -0.98 -23.40
N GLY A 64 -2.69 -0.12 -22.52
CA GLY A 64 -1.29 -0.15 -22.07
C GLY A 64 -0.30 0.49 -23.05
N LEU A 65 -0.77 0.94 -24.22
CA LEU A 65 0.04 1.71 -25.16
C LEU A 65 -0.04 3.20 -24.84
N LEU A 66 0.97 3.96 -25.25
CA LEU A 66 0.96 5.42 -25.16
C LEU A 66 0.20 6.00 -26.35
N SER A 67 -0.68 6.97 -26.12
CA SER A 67 -1.35 7.74 -27.19
C SER A 67 -0.42 8.79 -27.77
N ASP A 68 0.16 9.60 -26.88
CA ASP A 68 1.04 10.70 -27.24
C ASP A 68 2.05 10.93 -26.12
N LEU A 69 3.31 11.17 -26.49
CA LEU A 69 4.40 11.37 -25.56
C LEU A 69 4.56 12.85 -25.24
N LEU A 70 4.40 13.20 -23.96
CA LEU A 70 4.52 14.58 -23.54
C LEU A 70 5.97 15.09 -23.63
N VAL A 71 6.20 16.13 -24.44
CA VAL A 71 7.45 16.90 -24.45
C VAL A 71 7.30 18.10 -23.51
N LYS A 72 7.98 18.07 -22.36
CA LYS A 72 7.78 19.01 -21.25
C LYS A 72 7.89 20.49 -21.64
N HIS A 73 8.94 20.90 -22.35
CA HIS A 73 9.13 22.31 -22.71
C HIS A 73 8.05 22.82 -23.68
N LYS A 74 7.60 21.97 -24.62
CA LYS A 74 6.53 22.29 -25.57
C LYS A 74 5.18 22.39 -24.85
N ALA A 75 4.92 21.46 -23.93
CA ALA A 75 3.72 21.46 -23.09
C ALA A 75 3.65 22.71 -22.19
N LEU A 76 4.76 23.12 -21.58
CA LEU A 76 4.82 24.34 -20.77
C LEU A 76 4.51 25.58 -21.60
N LYS A 77 5.12 25.72 -22.78
CA LYS A 77 4.84 26.83 -23.70
C LYS A 77 3.40 26.84 -24.19
N GLY A 78 2.83 25.66 -24.47
CA GLY A 78 1.41 25.53 -24.84
C GLY A 78 0.45 25.91 -23.70
N TYR A 79 0.80 25.61 -22.46
CA TYR A 79 -0.05 25.86 -21.29
C TYR A 79 0.00 27.32 -20.83
N PHE A 80 1.19 27.91 -20.75
CA PHE A 80 1.38 29.28 -20.25
C PHE A 80 1.45 30.35 -21.35
N GLY A 81 1.61 29.96 -22.61
CA GLY A 81 1.85 30.88 -23.72
C GLY A 81 3.14 31.66 -23.51
N ASP A 82 3.03 33.00 -23.46
CA ASP A 82 4.16 33.91 -23.24
C ASP A 82 4.46 34.17 -21.75
N LYS A 83 3.64 33.67 -20.83
CA LYS A 83 3.86 33.86 -19.40
C LYS A 83 4.93 32.88 -18.89
N GLN A 84 5.93 33.42 -18.19
CA GLN A 84 6.96 32.59 -17.55
C GLN A 84 6.58 32.26 -16.12
N PRO A 85 6.61 30.98 -15.71
CA PRO A 85 6.46 30.59 -14.32
C PRO A 85 7.65 31.05 -13.47
N ASP A 86 7.40 31.35 -12.20
CA ASP A 86 8.42 31.90 -11.31
C ASP A 86 9.47 30.86 -10.92
N VAL A 87 9.04 29.62 -10.63
CA VAL A 87 9.92 28.55 -10.13
C VAL A 87 9.79 27.31 -11.01
N GLY A 88 10.92 26.84 -11.54
CA GLY A 88 11.05 25.57 -12.26
C GLY A 88 11.80 24.56 -11.41
N LEU A 89 11.26 23.35 -11.30
CA LEU A 89 11.89 22.25 -10.58
C LEU A 89 12.02 21.03 -11.50
N GLY A 90 13.21 20.45 -11.59
CA GLY A 90 13.42 19.24 -12.37
C GLY A 90 14.80 18.61 -12.17
N SER A 91 15.09 17.58 -12.96
CA SER A 91 16.35 16.84 -12.88
C SER A 91 17.45 17.48 -13.75
N SER A 92 18.68 16.99 -13.61
CA SER A 92 19.81 17.33 -14.48
C SER A 92 19.73 16.72 -15.89
N SER A 93 18.57 16.17 -16.29
CA SER A 93 18.40 15.61 -17.64
C SER A 93 18.25 16.71 -18.68
N HIS A 94 18.73 16.48 -19.90
CA HIS A 94 18.67 17.47 -20.99
C HIS A 94 17.24 17.97 -21.26
N HIS A 95 16.24 17.08 -21.21
CA HIS A 95 14.83 17.46 -21.39
C HIS A 95 14.30 18.36 -20.28
N ASP A 96 14.76 18.14 -19.04
CA ASP A 96 14.38 18.97 -17.90
C ASP A 96 15.11 20.30 -17.93
N HIS A 97 16.36 20.36 -18.40
CA HIS A 97 17.07 21.62 -18.58
C HIS A 97 16.32 22.58 -19.51
N GLN A 98 15.82 22.11 -20.66
CA GLN A 98 15.02 22.92 -21.58
C GLN A 98 13.68 23.38 -20.99
N PHE A 99 13.12 22.60 -20.08
CA PHE A 99 11.87 22.92 -19.40
C PHE A 99 12.08 23.96 -18.30
N ILE A 100 13.09 23.75 -17.45
CA ILE A 100 13.41 24.64 -16.33
C ILE A 100 13.95 25.99 -16.84
N SER A 101 14.66 26.03 -17.97
CA SER A 101 15.16 27.29 -18.56
C SER A 101 14.07 28.27 -18.99
N LEU A 102 12.81 27.82 -19.10
CA LEU A 102 11.66 28.67 -19.40
C LEU A 102 11.07 29.33 -18.14
N CYS A 103 11.60 29.01 -16.95
CA CYS A 103 11.17 29.55 -15.67
C CYS A 103 12.13 30.65 -15.21
N LYS A 104 11.68 31.58 -14.36
CA LYS A 104 12.52 32.67 -13.85
C LYS A 104 13.62 32.17 -12.91
N GLU A 105 13.29 31.22 -12.04
CA GLU A 105 14.20 30.59 -11.09
C GLU A 105 14.23 29.08 -11.31
N ALA A 106 15.43 28.50 -11.28
CA ALA A 106 15.69 27.12 -11.68
C ALA A 106 16.28 26.30 -10.53
N TYR A 107 15.53 25.29 -10.06
CA TYR A 107 15.97 24.34 -9.05
C TYR A 107 16.23 22.99 -9.71
N VAL A 108 17.50 22.61 -9.77
CA VAL A 108 17.94 21.33 -10.33
C VAL A 108 18.24 20.36 -9.20
N VAL A 109 17.56 19.22 -9.22
CA VAL A 109 17.77 18.13 -8.26
C VAL A 109 18.70 17.11 -8.90
N ASP A 110 19.91 16.97 -8.35
CA ASP A 110 20.88 15.98 -8.82
C ASP A 110 20.49 14.58 -8.32
N GLY A 111 20.28 13.66 -9.27
CA GLY A 111 19.92 12.27 -9.00
C GLY A 111 21.08 11.41 -8.50
N ARG A 112 22.29 11.97 -8.30
CA ARG A 112 23.47 11.20 -7.86
C ARG A 112 23.53 10.94 -6.35
N ASN A 113 22.90 11.77 -5.53
CA ASN A 113 22.86 11.63 -4.06
C ASN A 113 21.46 11.20 -3.57
N ILE A 114 20.96 10.07 -4.04
CA ILE A 114 19.59 9.61 -3.77
C ILE A 114 19.40 9.30 -2.28
N GLN A 115 20.33 8.59 -1.64
CA GLN A 115 20.10 8.07 -0.29
C GLN A 115 20.05 9.14 0.82
N SER A 116 20.86 10.20 0.73
CA SER A 116 20.86 11.27 1.73
C SER A 116 19.77 12.32 1.52
N SER A 117 19.10 12.29 0.36
CA SER A 117 18.05 13.25 -0.01
C SER A 117 16.64 12.66 0.05
N VAL A 118 16.48 11.36 0.36
CA VAL A 118 15.15 10.75 0.54
C VAL A 118 14.45 11.32 1.76
N MET A 119 13.18 11.67 1.59
CA MET A 119 12.35 12.19 2.65
C MET A 119 12.04 11.14 3.73
N PRO A 120 12.30 11.43 5.02
CA PRO A 120 11.95 10.53 6.11
C PRO A 120 10.42 10.49 6.30
N ARG A 121 9.91 9.33 6.77
CA ARG A 121 8.46 9.08 6.90
C ARG A 121 7.74 10.09 7.80
N ASP A 122 8.41 10.54 8.85
CA ASP A 122 7.83 11.47 9.82
C ASP A 122 7.60 12.87 9.24
N LYS A 123 8.25 13.17 8.10
CA LYS A 123 8.10 14.45 7.38
C LYS A 123 7.09 14.38 6.24
N TYR A 124 6.42 13.25 6.01
CA TYR A 124 5.48 13.08 4.90
C TYR A 124 4.35 14.13 4.94
N PRO A 125 3.92 14.70 3.79
CA PRO A 125 2.84 15.69 3.74
C PRO A 125 1.53 15.15 4.31
N LYS A 126 1.32 13.86 4.13
CA LYS A 126 0.17 13.10 4.59
C LYS A 126 0.68 11.73 5.07
N PRO A 127 0.24 11.25 6.23
CA PRO A 127 0.65 9.93 6.71
C PRO A 127 0.21 8.86 5.72
N LEU A 128 1.16 8.03 5.30
CA LEU A 128 0.89 6.92 4.40
C LEU A 128 0.21 5.79 5.17
N ILE A 129 -1.10 5.65 4.99
CA ILE A 129 -1.85 4.50 5.48
C ILE A 129 -1.92 3.46 4.37
N PHE A 130 -1.17 2.38 4.51
CA PHE A 130 -1.04 1.34 3.48
C PHE A 130 -1.64 0.03 3.97
N HIS A 131 -2.82 -0.32 3.47
CA HIS A 131 -3.57 -1.52 3.86
C HIS A 131 -3.32 -2.74 2.95
N GLU A 132 -2.55 -2.60 1.87
CA GLU A 132 -2.51 -3.57 0.77
C GLU A 132 -1.19 -4.37 0.73
N GLY A 133 -1.16 -5.57 1.33
CA GLY A 133 0.04 -6.42 1.41
C GLY A 133 0.54 -7.09 0.12
N ARG A 134 -0.07 -6.82 -1.05
CA ARG A 134 0.22 -7.54 -2.31
C ARG A 134 1.65 -7.36 -2.82
N LEU A 135 2.30 -6.25 -2.50
CA LEU A 135 3.74 -6.05 -2.72
C LEU A 135 4.37 -5.54 -1.42
N ALA A 136 5.01 -6.45 -0.70
CA ALA A 136 5.73 -6.15 0.55
C ALA A 136 6.89 -5.18 0.28
N PHE A 137 7.63 -5.43 -0.81
CA PHE A 137 8.79 -4.67 -1.28
C PHE A 137 8.66 -4.26 -2.75
N LEU A 138 9.57 -3.39 -3.22
CA LEU A 138 9.61 -2.97 -4.62
C LEU A 138 10.38 -4.02 -5.41
N PRO A 139 9.82 -4.66 -6.45
CA PRO A 139 10.51 -5.73 -7.16
C PRO A 139 11.69 -5.17 -8.00
N THR A 140 12.82 -4.88 -7.36
CA THR A 140 14.09 -4.67 -8.05
C THR A 140 14.54 -6.02 -8.61
N PRO A 141 15.34 -6.07 -9.70
CA PRO A 141 15.76 -7.35 -10.29
C PRO A 141 16.41 -8.28 -9.27
N LEU A 142 17.23 -7.72 -8.37
CA LEU A 142 17.88 -8.46 -7.29
C LEU A 142 16.88 -8.93 -6.22
N GLU A 143 16.01 -8.04 -5.71
CA GLU A 143 15.01 -8.43 -4.71
C GLU A 143 14.03 -9.48 -5.25
N THR A 144 13.69 -9.37 -6.53
CA THR A 144 12.83 -10.31 -7.24
C THR A 144 13.51 -11.67 -7.39
N LEU A 145 14.80 -11.69 -7.77
CA LEU A 145 15.58 -12.92 -7.82
C LEU A 145 15.65 -13.59 -6.44
N CYS A 146 15.96 -12.83 -5.39
CA CYS A 146 16.00 -13.33 -4.02
C CYS A 146 14.64 -13.89 -3.59
N MET A 147 13.53 -13.21 -3.93
CA MET A 147 12.18 -13.68 -3.65
C MET A 147 11.91 -15.03 -4.33
N PHE A 148 12.24 -15.18 -5.61
CA PHE A 148 12.03 -16.45 -6.32
C PHE A 148 12.92 -17.57 -5.79
N LEU A 149 14.16 -17.26 -5.39
CA LEU A 149 15.06 -18.23 -4.78
C LEU A 149 14.54 -18.73 -3.42
N TRP A 150 13.94 -17.83 -2.63
CA TRP A 150 13.35 -18.17 -1.34
C TRP A 150 11.97 -18.83 -1.43
N LEU A 151 11.22 -18.59 -2.51
CA LEU A 151 9.87 -19.09 -2.72
C LEU A 151 9.69 -20.59 -2.42
N PRO A 152 10.51 -21.53 -2.93
CA PRO A 152 10.35 -22.94 -2.62
C PRO A 152 10.51 -23.25 -1.12
N PHE A 153 11.47 -22.60 -0.44
CA PHE A 153 11.68 -22.76 0.99
C PHE A 153 10.51 -22.17 1.81
N VAL A 154 9.96 -21.02 1.38
CA VAL A 154 8.76 -20.44 2.00
C VAL A 154 7.58 -21.39 1.88
N ILE A 155 7.35 -21.99 0.71
CA ILE A 155 6.23 -22.91 0.49
C ILE A 155 6.32 -24.09 1.45
N VAL A 156 7.49 -24.72 1.56
CA VAL A 156 7.73 -25.84 2.48
C VAL A 156 7.49 -25.41 3.93
N LEU A 157 8.03 -24.27 4.35
CA LEU A 157 7.85 -23.74 5.70
C LEU A 157 6.38 -23.41 6.02
N VAL A 158 5.63 -22.86 5.05
CA VAL A 158 4.19 -22.58 5.20
C VAL A 158 3.41 -23.88 5.37
N ILE A 159 3.71 -24.92 4.58
CA ILE A 159 3.08 -26.23 4.72
C ILE A 159 3.33 -26.78 6.13
N PHE A 160 4.57 -26.77 6.61
CA PHE A 160 4.88 -27.22 7.97
C PHE A 160 4.14 -26.40 9.03
N ARG A 161 4.11 -25.07 8.92
CA ARG A 161 3.37 -24.21 9.88
C ARG A 161 1.87 -24.52 9.91
N ILE A 162 1.26 -24.75 8.76
CA ILE A 162 -0.17 -25.12 8.67
C ILE A 162 -0.37 -26.52 9.27
N LEU A 163 0.43 -27.51 8.89
CA LEU A 163 0.31 -28.88 9.38
C LEU A 163 0.47 -28.94 10.91
N PHE A 164 1.52 -28.36 11.46
CA PHE A 164 1.73 -28.32 12.91
C PHE A 164 0.69 -27.47 13.62
N GLY A 165 0.19 -26.39 12.98
CA GLY A 165 -0.90 -25.58 13.52
C GLY A 165 -2.23 -26.35 13.66
N ILE A 166 -2.50 -27.32 12.78
CA ILE A 166 -3.71 -28.16 12.81
C ILE A 166 -3.52 -29.38 13.71
N CYS A 167 -2.36 -30.06 13.61
CA CYS A 167 -2.13 -31.34 14.27
C CYS A 167 -1.76 -31.23 15.75
N LEU A 168 -1.17 -30.11 16.19
CA LEU A 168 -0.74 -29.93 17.57
C LEU A 168 -1.84 -29.30 18.43
N PRO A 169 -1.91 -29.65 19.73
CA PRO A 169 -2.75 -28.91 20.66
C PRO A 169 -2.29 -27.45 20.74
N TYR A 170 -3.25 -26.56 20.98
CA TYR A 170 -3.13 -25.12 20.87
C TYR A 170 -1.84 -24.51 21.46
N LEU A 171 -1.45 -24.91 22.66
CA LEU A 171 -0.25 -24.39 23.33
C LEU A 171 1.04 -24.78 22.60
N LEU A 172 1.14 -26.02 22.12
CA LEU A 172 2.28 -26.51 21.35
C LEU A 172 2.34 -25.87 19.96
N ALA A 173 1.19 -25.63 19.34
CA ALA A 173 1.10 -24.90 18.07
C ALA A 173 1.63 -23.46 18.20
N ILE A 174 1.29 -22.76 19.29
CA ILE A 174 1.82 -21.41 19.57
C ILE A 174 3.33 -21.46 19.80
N LEU A 175 3.81 -22.40 20.62
CA LEU A 175 5.25 -22.54 20.88
C LEU A 175 6.03 -22.82 19.59
N TYR A 176 5.53 -23.73 18.76
CA TYR A 176 6.11 -24.02 17.45
C TYR A 176 6.08 -22.78 16.53
N GLY A 177 4.97 -22.04 16.53
CA GLY A 177 4.85 -20.77 15.81
C GLY A 177 5.95 -19.79 16.20
N LEU A 178 6.14 -19.57 17.51
CA LEU A 178 7.18 -18.70 18.05
C LEU A 178 8.59 -19.17 17.65
N LEU A 179 8.89 -20.47 17.80
CA LEU A 179 10.17 -21.07 17.41
C LEU A 179 10.44 -20.97 15.91
N SER A 180 9.40 -21.09 15.09
CA SER A 180 9.50 -20.91 13.64
C SER A 180 9.72 -19.45 13.22
N GLY A 181 9.71 -18.50 14.15
CA GLY A 181 9.96 -17.07 13.90
C GLY A 181 8.71 -16.20 13.81
N VAL A 182 7.53 -16.71 14.17
CA VAL A 182 6.32 -15.87 14.28
C VAL A 182 6.45 -15.00 15.53
N GLN A 183 6.41 -13.68 15.36
CA GLN A 183 6.40 -12.74 16.49
C GLN A 183 4.99 -12.21 16.72
N LEU A 184 4.42 -12.53 17.89
CA LEU A 184 3.13 -12.01 18.32
C LEU A 184 3.35 -10.81 19.23
N ARG A 185 2.81 -9.65 18.85
CA ARG A 185 2.82 -8.43 19.66
C ARG A 185 1.39 -8.00 19.88
N PHE A 186 0.96 -8.03 21.13
CA PHE A 186 -0.37 -7.56 21.53
C PHE A 186 -0.21 -6.19 22.19
N GLN A 187 -0.94 -5.20 21.68
CA GLN A 187 -1.01 -3.86 22.27
C GLN A 187 -2.40 -3.68 22.87
N ASN A 188 -2.48 -3.05 24.04
CA ASN A 188 -3.74 -2.76 24.74
C ASN A 188 -4.59 -4.01 25.10
N CYS A 189 -3.96 -5.16 25.35
CA CYS A 189 -4.63 -6.34 25.92
C CYS A 189 -4.92 -6.09 27.42
N PHE A 190 -5.84 -5.18 27.71
CA PHE A 190 -6.38 -5.03 29.06
C PHE A 190 -7.45 -6.09 29.32
N PRO A 191 -7.55 -6.66 30.53
CA PRO A 191 -8.70 -7.46 30.89
C PRO A 191 -9.92 -6.54 30.89
N TRP A 192 -10.71 -6.60 29.81
CA TRP A 192 -11.93 -5.81 29.70
C TRP A 192 -12.83 -6.13 30.90
N PRO A 193 -13.41 -5.09 31.55
CA PRO A 193 -14.32 -5.30 32.67
C PRO A 193 -15.43 -6.24 32.20
N LYS A 194 -15.76 -7.23 33.05
CA LYS A 194 -16.86 -8.16 32.76
C LYS A 194 -18.10 -7.34 32.42
N PRO A 195 -18.70 -7.52 31.23
CA PRO A 195 -19.88 -6.75 30.87
C PRO A 195 -20.97 -6.99 31.92
N GLN A 196 -21.53 -5.90 32.46
CA GLN A 196 -22.61 -5.96 33.45
C GLN A 196 -23.90 -6.58 32.88
N HIS A 197 -23.99 -6.73 31.56
CA HIS A 197 -25.11 -7.35 30.84
C HIS A 197 -24.70 -8.65 30.17
N LYS A 198 -25.63 -9.63 30.14
CA LYS A 198 -25.49 -10.96 29.51
C LYS A 198 -25.40 -10.93 27.96
N ASN A 199 -25.02 -9.81 27.37
CA ASN A 199 -24.92 -9.68 25.92
C ASN A 199 -23.54 -10.14 25.45
N GLY A 200 -23.51 -10.92 24.36
CA GLY A 200 -22.28 -11.39 23.75
C GLY A 200 -21.37 -10.25 23.28
N VAL A 201 -20.08 -10.54 23.12
CA VAL A 201 -19.09 -9.58 22.60
C VAL A 201 -18.76 -9.94 21.16
N LEU A 202 -18.97 -9.01 20.23
CA LEU A 202 -18.58 -9.15 18.83
C LEU A 202 -17.23 -8.47 18.61
N TYR A 203 -16.26 -9.22 18.10
CA TYR A 203 -14.97 -8.68 17.67
C TYR A 203 -14.97 -8.56 16.14
N VAL A 204 -14.38 -7.47 15.63
CA VAL A 204 -14.30 -7.19 14.19
C VAL A 204 -12.85 -7.22 13.75
N CYS A 205 -12.52 -8.13 12.83
CA CYS A 205 -11.21 -8.20 12.19
C CYS A 205 -11.19 -7.41 10.89
N MET A 206 -10.04 -6.81 10.56
CA MET A 206 -9.88 -5.97 9.37
C MET A 206 -9.62 -6.80 8.10
N HIS A 207 -8.99 -7.98 8.22
CA HIS A 207 -8.68 -8.81 7.06
C HIS A 207 -9.58 -10.04 7.01
N ILE A 208 -9.89 -10.46 5.78
CA ILE A 208 -10.66 -11.67 5.50
C ILE A 208 -9.68 -12.85 5.45
N THR A 209 -9.08 -13.19 6.60
CA THR A 209 -8.19 -14.36 6.74
C THR A 209 -8.59 -15.20 7.94
N LEU A 210 -8.34 -16.52 7.87
CA LEU A 210 -8.53 -17.40 9.03
C LEU A 210 -7.51 -17.17 10.16
N LEU A 211 -6.40 -16.50 9.85
CA LEU A 211 -5.39 -16.19 10.86
C LEU A 211 -5.83 -15.05 11.78
N ASP A 212 -6.67 -14.14 11.30
CA ASP A 212 -7.17 -13.01 12.11
C ASP A 212 -7.93 -13.49 13.37
N PRO A 213 -8.97 -14.35 13.27
CA PRO A 213 -9.63 -14.91 14.45
C PRO A 213 -8.72 -15.80 15.29
N PHE A 214 -7.79 -16.53 14.66
CA PHE A 214 -6.81 -17.36 15.38
C PHE A 214 -5.96 -16.49 16.31
N PHE A 215 -5.34 -15.42 15.80
CA PHE A 215 -4.51 -14.53 16.60
C PHE A 215 -5.31 -13.72 17.62
N LEU A 216 -6.57 -13.43 17.34
CA LEU A 216 -7.45 -12.80 18.31
C LEU A 216 -7.79 -13.75 19.48
N SER A 217 -8.06 -15.02 19.17
CA SER A 217 -8.24 -16.09 20.17
C SER A 217 -6.99 -16.27 21.04
N THR A 218 -5.79 -16.18 20.45
CA THR A 218 -4.51 -16.23 21.20
C THR A 218 -4.29 -15.01 22.07
N ALA A 219 -4.63 -13.82 21.59
CA ALA A 219 -4.55 -12.58 22.37
C ALA A 219 -5.45 -12.60 23.62
N LEU A 220 -6.66 -13.16 23.47
CA LEU A 220 -7.69 -13.16 24.51
C LEU A 220 -7.64 -14.38 25.42
N CYS A 221 -6.83 -15.39 25.09
CA CYS A 221 -6.79 -16.70 25.76
C CYS A 221 -8.19 -17.34 25.90
N LYS A 222 -9.06 -17.16 24.90
CA LYS A 222 -10.45 -17.66 24.90
C LYS A 222 -10.82 -18.20 23.53
N PRO A 223 -11.55 -19.33 23.45
CA PRO A 223 -12.06 -19.82 22.18
C PRO A 223 -13.08 -18.82 21.61
N LEU A 224 -12.91 -18.46 20.34
CA LEU A 224 -13.82 -17.58 19.61
C LEU A 224 -14.50 -18.36 18.48
N THR A 225 -15.74 -17.99 18.19
CA THR A 225 -16.41 -18.41 16.96
C THR A 225 -16.19 -17.34 15.91
N ALA A 226 -15.60 -17.70 14.78
CA ALA A 226 -15.33 -16.78 13.69
C ALA A 226 -16.47 -16.79 12.69
N VAL A 227 -16.94 -15.60 12.33
CA VAL A 227 -18.01 -15.42 11.35
C VAL A 227 -17.42 -14.73 10.13
N THR A 228 -17.60 -15.33 8.94
CA THR A 228 -17.01 -14.78 7.71
C THR A 228 -17.88 -15.06 6.49
N TYR A 229 -17.88 -14.11 5.56
CA TYR A 229 -18.48 -14.30 4.23
C TYR A 229 -17.57 -15.17 3.36
N ASN A 230 -18.15 -15.90 2.40
CA ASN A 230 -17.42 -16.64 1.36
C ASN A 230 -16.38 -17.63 1.89
N LEU A 231 -16.68 -18.33 2.98
CA LEU A 231 -15.82 -19.40 3.48
C LEU A 231 -15.95 -20.63 2.58
N SER A 232 -14.82 -21.17 2.11
CA SER A 232 -14.84 -22.45 1.40
C SER A 232 -14.97 -23.60 2.40
N LYS A 233 -15.62 -24.69 1.98
CA LYS A 233 -15.74 -25.91 2.82
C LYS A 233 -14.38 -26.47 3.25
N MET A 234 -13.36 -26.35 2.40
CA MET A 234 -12.00 -26.76 2.72
C MET A 234 -11.43 -25.95 3.90
N PHE A 235 -11.69 -24.65 3.94
CA PHE A 235 -11.24 -23.77 5.01
C PHE A 235 -11.98 -24.03 6.32
N GLU A 236 -13.27 -24.39 6.26
CA GLU A 236 -14.06 -24.80 7.43
C GLU A 236 -13.51 -26.09 8.07
N ILE A 237 -13.07 -27.06 7.26
CA ILE A 237 -12.46 -28.32 7.74
C ILE A 237 -11.09 -28.09 8.39
N ILE A 238 -10.30 -27.15 7.84
CA ILE A 238 -8.93 -26.87 8.29
C ILE A 238 -8.91 -25.96 9.53
N ALA A 239 -9.96 -25.17 9.77
CA ALA A 239 -9.98 -24.19 10.85
C ALA A 239 -9.91 -24.87 12.23
N PRO A 240 -8.96 -24.48 13.10
CA PRO A 240 -8.82 -25.06 14.44
C PRO A 240 -9.89 -24.55 15.44
N PHE A 241 -10.83 -23.72 14.99
CA PHE A 241 -11.90 -23.11 15.76
C PHE A 241 -13.21 -23.11 14.95
N ARG A 242 -14.33 -22.96 15.64
CA ARG A 242 -15.65 -22.93 15.00
C ARG A 242 -15.74 -21.75 14.04
N THR A 243 -16.02 -22.04 12.78
CA THR A 243 -16.27 -21.03 11.75
C THR A 243 -17.74 -21.11 11.32
N ILE A 244 -18.36 -19.97 11.04
CA ILE A 244 -19.72 -19.87 10.52
C ILE A 244 -19.67 -19.04 9.24
N GLY A 245 -20.09 -19.65 8.14
CA GLY A 245 -20.17 -19.02 6.83
C GLY A 245 -21.45 -18.21 6.68
N LEU A 246 -21.33 -16.93 6.31
CA LEU A 246 -22.48 -16.06 6.05
C LEU A 246 -22.91 -16.08 4.58
N THR A 247 -24.23 -16.15 4.35
CA THR A 247 -24.85 -16.19 3.02
C THR A 247 -25.29 -14.83 2.51
N ARG A 248 -25.14 -13.77 3.34
CA ARG A 248 -25.62 -12.38 3.07
C ARG A 248 -27.15 -12.26 3.06
N ASP A 249 -27.85 -13.27 3.55
CA ASP A 249 -29.28 -13.18 3.85
C ASP A 249 -29.45 -13.07 5.36
N ARG A 250 -29.94 -11.91 5.81
CA ARG A 250 -30.11 -11.59 7.24
C ARG A 250 -30.99 -12.61 7.96
N LYS A 251 -32.02 -13.16 7.31
CA LYS A 251 -32.91 -14.14 7.97
C LYS A 251 -32.19 -15.46 8.18
N GLN A 252 -31.54 -15.96 7.13
CA GLN A 252 -30.79 -17.22 7.17
C GLN A 252 -29.58 -17.12 8.10
N ASP A 253 -28.81 -16.04 8.02
CA ASP A 253 -27.65 -15.78 8.87
C ASP A 253 -28.08 -15.64 10.34
N GLY A 254 -29.25 -15.06 10.62
CA GLY A 254 -29.81 -14.94 11.97
C GLY A 254 -30.26 -16.27 12.60
N GLU A 255 -30.62 -17.27 11.79
CA GLU A 255 -30.95 -18.62 12.27
C GLU A 255 -29.69 -19.47 12.52
N THR A 256 -28.56 -19.11 11.89
CA THR A 256 -27.31 -19.89 11.93
C THR A 256 -26.35 -19.46 13.05
N MET A 257 -26.56 -18.27 13.63
CA MET A 257 -25.79 -17.67 14.73
C MET A 257 -26.38 -17.98 16.11
#